data_AF-A0AA46PZF2-F1
#
_entry.id   AF-A0AA46PZF2-F1
#
_cell.length_a   1.000
_cell.length_b   1.000
_cell.length_c   1.000
_cell.angle_alpha   90.00
_cell.angle_beta   90.00
_cell.angle_gamma   90.00
#
_symmetry.space_group_name_H-M   'P 1'
#
loop_
_entity.id
_entity.type
_entity.pdbx_description
1 polymer ?
#
loop_
_entity_poly.entity_id
_entity_poly.type
_entity_poly.pdbx_seq_one_letter_code
_entity_poly.pdbx_strand_id
1 'polypeptide(L)'
;MRGPSDFRLVFAVLSVLLAIAPAQAQEGNEARLRDALRDTSARLRQAEAALVQQQLATAAAERERDALRATPPPRSADPGREAALQRQLQQLRQEHDAALSQQRSQQQAQQQAAQRAAQDQQALAAQQAQLRQERARARDCAAASAALYASARELAALYRDPAFVRFVRSHGRELFGMARVTRENRVRQLEDRLAEQDAQAQACAAPAPPLPIAAQQDAAP
;
A
#
# COMPACT_ATOMS: atom_id res chain seq x y z
N MET A 1 -38.28 6.91 34.97
CA MET A 1 -38.21 7.98 33.95
C MET A 1 -36.77 8.47 33.86
N ARG A 2 -36.01 8.05 32.84
CA ARG A 2 -34.67 8.57 32.52
C ARG A 2 -34.77 9.22 31.15
N GLY A 3 -34.41 10.49 31.07
CA GLY A 3 -34.72 11.37 29.95
C GLY A 3 -33.89 11.09 28.68
N PRO A 4 -34.39 11.50 27.50
CA PRO A 4 -33.78 11.27 26.19
C PRO A 4 -32.56 12.17 25.87
N SER A 5 -32.02 12.90 26.85
CA SER A 5 -30.97 13.90 26.67
C SER A 5 -29.55 13.33 26.57
N ASP A 6 -29.29 12.15 27.15
CA ASP A 6 -27.93 11.60 27.21
C ASP A 6 -27.50 10.93 25.89
N PHE A 7 -28.45 10.41 25.11
CA PHE A 7 -28.16 9.76 23.83
C PHE A 7 -27.76 10.73 22.71
N ARG A 8 -28.24 11.97 22.75
CA ARG A 8 -27.93 12.99 21.73
C ARG A 8 -26.51 13.54 21.88
N LEU A 9 -26.00 13.63 23.11
CA LEU A 9 -24.66 14.12 23.40
C LEU A 9 -23.59 13.08 23.01
N VAL A 10 -23.86 11.79 23.24
CA VAL A 10 -22.94 10.70 22.85
C VAL A 10 -22.86 10.56 21.32
N PHE A 11 -23.98 10.69 20.60
CA PHE A 11 -23.98 10.63 19.13
C PHE A 11 -23.28 11.83 18.49
N ALA A 12 -23.40 13.04 19.05
CA ALA A 12 -22.71 14.22 18.54
C ALA A 12 -21.18 14.13 18.70
N VAL A 13 -20.69 13.60 19.82
CA VAL A 13 -19.25 13.42 20.07
C VAL A 13 -18.67 12.30 19.21
N LEU A 14 -19.40 11.20 19.00
CA LEU A 14 -18.96 10.08 18.15
C LEU A 14 -18.90 10.46 16.66
N SER A 15 -19.79 11.36 16.21
CA SER A 15 -19.83 11.85 14.82
C SER A 15 -18.67 12.79 14.49
N VAL A 16 -18.21 13.58 15.47
CA VAL A 16 -17.05 14.46 15.31
C VAL A 16 -15.74 13.65 15.31
N LEU A 17 -15.65 12.57 16.08
CA LEU A 17 -14.46 11.70 16.12
C LEU A 17 -14.26 10.87 14.83
N LEU A 18 -15.33 10.50 14.11
CA LEU A 18 -15.22 9.74 12.86
C LEU A 18 -14.90 10.59 11.62
N ALA A 19 -15.10 11.91 11.69
CA ALA A 19 -14.76 12.84 10.60
C ALA A 19 -13.29 13.33 10.64
N ILE A 20 -12.59 13.13 11.76
CA ILE A 20 -11.20 13.60 11.94
C ILE A 20 -10.18 12.56 11.42
N ALA A 21 -10.55 11.28 11.31
CA ALA A 21 -9.66 10.20 10.89
C ALA A 21 -9.12 10.28 9.43
N PRO A 22 -9.91 10.68 8.39
CA PRO A 22 -9.36 10.80 7.04
C PRO A 22 -8.52 12.08 6.85
N ALA A 23 -8.81 13.15 7.60
CA ALA A 23 -8.05 14.40 7.54
C ALA A 23 -6.63 14.24 8.14
N GLN A 24 -6.51 13.54 9.27
CA GLN A 24 -5.22 13.27 9.92
C GLN A 24 -4.31 12.34 9.09
N ALA A 25 -4.89 11.43 8.29
CA ALA A 25 -4.13 10.58 7.38
C ALA A 25 -3.60 11.35 6.15
N GLN A 26 -4.35 12.37 5.69
CA GLN A 26 -3.96 13.23 4.58
C GLN A 26 -2.93 14.29 5.01
N GLU A 27 -3.11 14.90 6.18
CA GLU A 27 -2.12 15.77 6.83
C GLU A 27 -0.82 15.03 7.14
N GLY A 28 -0.89 13.76 7.59
CA GLY A 28 0.29 12.94 7.86
C GLY A 28 1.11 12.62 6.61
N ASN A 29 0.45 12.38 5.47
CA ASN A 29 1.14 12.16 4.20
C ASN A 29 1.72 13.45 3.63
N GLU A 30 1.01 14.58 3.74
CA GLU A 30 1.52 15.88 3.32
C GLU A 30 2.71 16.35 4.17
N ALA A 31 2.67 16.14 5.49
CA ALA A 31 3.79 16.40 6.39
C ALA A 31 5.01 15.57 6.02
N ARG A 32 4.84 14.27 5.75
CA ARG A 32 5.93 13.39 5.29
C ARG A 32 6.52 13.84 3.95
N LEU A 33 5.69 14.29 3.02
CA LEU A 33 6.15 14.84 1.74
C LEU A 33 6.94 16.14 1.93
N ARG A 34 6.47 17.05 2.80
CA ARG A 34 7.19 18.29 3.13
C ARG A 34 8.52 18.01 3.81
N ASP A 35 8.57 17.05 4.73
CA ASP A 35 9.79 16.67 5.41
C ASP A 35 10.77 15.97 4.47
N ALA A 36 10.29 15.09 3.59
CA ALA A 36 11.10 14.50 2.53
C ALA A 36 11.67 15.55 1.57
N LEU A 37 10.87 16.56 1.18
CA LEU A 37 11.34 17.68 0.35
C LEU A 37 12.36 18.57 1.06
N ARG A 38 12.18 18.82 2.36
CA ARG A 38 13.16 19.55 3.17
C ARG A 38 14.46 18.78 3.26
N ASP A 39 14.40 17.48 3.53
CA ASP A 39 15.58 16.62 3.63
C ASP A 39 16.32 16.52 2.29
N THR A 40 15.61 16.37 1.16
CA THR A 40 16.25 16.39 -0.17
C THR A 40 16.87 17.74 -0.48
N SER A 41 16.21 18.85 -0.14
CA SER A 41 16.78 20.20 -0.33
C SER A 41 18.04 20.44 0.52
N ALA A 42 18.07 19.92 1.75
CA ALA A 42 19.22 20.01 2.63
C ALA A 42 20.40 19.19 2.08
N ARG A 43 20.13 17.97 1.61
CA ARG A 43 21.12 17.11 0.94
C ARG A 43 21.66 17.75 -0.33
N LEU A 44 20.81 18.41 -1.12
CA LEU A 44 21.23 19.09 -2.35
C LEU A 44 22.21 20.24 -2.02
N ARG A 45 21.88 21.09 -1.05
CA ARG A 45 22.77 22.18 -0.59
C ARG A 45 24.08 21.66 -0.01
N GLN A 46 24.05 20.55 0.73
CA GLN A 46 25.27 19.90 1.21
C GLN A 46 26.14 19.38 0.06
N ALA A 47 25.52 18.76 -0.95
CA ALA A 47 26.23 18.28 -2.13
C ALA A 47 26.86 19.44 -2.93
N GLU A 48 26.13 20.55 -3.10
CA GLU A 48 26.65 21.76 -3.74
C GLU A 48 27.83 22.37 -2.96
N ALA A 49 27.72 22.47 -1.63
CA ALA A 49 28.80 22.96 -0.79
C ALA A 49 30.05 22.05 -0.87
N ALA A 50 29.86 20.73 -0.88
CA ALA A 50 30.96 19.77 -1.06
C ALA A 50 31.63 19.91 -2.44
N LEU A 51 30.84 20.15 -3.49
CA LEU A 51 31.36 20.38 -4.85
C LEU A 51 32.22 21.65 -4.93
N VAL A 52 31.75 22.75 -4.35
CA VAL A 52 32.52 24.01 -4.27
C VAL A 52 33.80 23.82 -3.47
N GLN A 53 33.73 23.11 -2.35
CA GLN A 53 34.90 22.83 -1.52
C GLN A 53 35.92 21.97 -2.27
N GLN A 54 35.45 21.00 -3.07
CA GLN A 54 36.29 20.17 -3.92
C GLN A 54 36.95 20.97 -5.04
N GLN A 55 36.23 21.89 -5.68
CA GLN A 55 36.78 22.78 -6.72
C GLN A 55 37.88 23.71 -6.16
N LEU A 56 37.69 24.24 -4.95
CA LEU A 56 38.69 25.06 -4.29
C LEU A 56 39.94 24.24 -3.93
N ALA A 57 39.76 23.01 -3.45
CA ALA A 57 40.87 22.09 -3.15
C ALA A 57 41.65 21.73 -4.42
N THR A 58 40.98 21.48 -5.54
CA THR A 58 41.65 21.22 -6.83
C THR A 58 42.40 22.44 -7.34
N ALA A 59 41.81 23.64 -7.24
CA ALA A 59 42.49 24.87 -7.64
C ALA A 59 43.71 25.19 -6.77
N ALA A 60 43.64 24.89 -5.47
CA ALA A 60 44.79 25.03 -4.56
C ALA A 60 45.90 24.03 -4.93
N ALA A 61 45.55 22.76 -5.18
CA ALA A 61 46.50 21.74 -5.61
C ALA A 61 47.16 22.07 -6.96
N GLU A 62 46.43 22.68 -7.90
CA GLU A 62 46.99 23.16 -9.18
C GLU A 62 48.03 24.27 -8.97
N ARG A 63 47.72 25.26 -8.12
CA ARG A 63 48.68 26.33 -7.79
C ARG A 63 49.93 25.80 -7.11
N GLU A 64 49.81 24.83 -6.23
CA GLU A 64 50.96 24.16 -5.61
C GLU A 64 51.79 23.40 -6.65
N ARG A 65 51.15 22.70 -7.60
CA ARG A 65 51.85 22.01 -8.70
C ARG A 65 52.60 22.99 -9.60
N ASP A 66 52.01 24.12 -9.92
CA ASP A 66 52.64 25.15 -10.76
C ASP A 66 53.81 25.83 -10.04
N ALA A 67 53.68 26.09 -8.73
CA ALA A 67 54.77 26.61 -7.90
C ALA A 67 55.95 25.62 -7.80
N LEU A 68 55.66 24.33 -7.65
CA LEU A 68 56.69 23.27 -7.64
C LEU A 68 57.37 23.13 -9.00
N ARG A 69 56.65 23.31 -10.13
CA ARG A 69 57.23 23.32 -11.48
C ARG A 69 58.15 24.51 -11.73
N ALA A 70 57.88 25.66 -11.13
CA ALA A 70 58.72 26.86 -11.24
C ALA A 70 60.02 26.75 -10.43
N THR A 71 60.13 25.78 -9.52
CA THR A 71 61.31 25.57 -8.68
C THR A 71 62.29 24.61 -9.39
N PRO A 72 63.57 24.98 -9.61
CA PRO A 72 64.53 24.09 -10.27
C PRO A 72 64.80 22.83 -9.42
N PRO A 73 64.94 21.65 -10.04
CA PRO A 73 65.09 20.40 -9.30
C PRO A 73 66.40 20.39 -8.49
N PRO A 74 66.40 19.85 -7.26
CA PRO A 74 67.60 19.73 -6.45
C PRO A 74 68.63 18.80 -7.12
N ARG A 75 69.91 19.23 -7.16
CA ARG A 75 70.99 18.61 -7.95
C ARG A 75 71.61 17.32 -7.36
N SER A 76 71.00 16.71 -6.36
CA SER A 76 71.51 15.45 -5.77
C SER A 76 70.39 14.43 -5.64
N ALA A 77 70.21 13.62 -6.68
CA ALA A 77 69.38 12.43 -6.65
C ALA A 77 70.14 11.35 -5.87
N ASP A 78 69.70 11.11 -4.63
CA ASP A 78 70.25 10.03 -3.79
C ASP A 78 69.42 8.76 -4.09
N PRO A 79 69.99 7.74 -4.76
CA PRO A 79 69.23 6.61 -5.30
C PRO A 79 68.48 5.81 -4.23
N GLY A 80 68.96 5.83 -2.98
CA GLY A 80 68.28 5.21 -1.84
C GLY A 80 66.97 5.92 -1.45
N ARG A 81 66.91 7.26 -1.57
CA ARG A 81 65.69 8.04 -1.33
C ARG A 81 64.65 7.83 -2.43
N GLU A 82 65.07 7.76 -3.68
CA GLU A 82 64.15 7.51 -4.81
C GLU A 82 63.51 6.11 -4.73
N ALA A 83 64.29 5.08 -4.39
CA ALA A 83 63.77 3.73 -4.18
C ALA A 83 62.84 3.61 -2.96
N ALA A 84 63.06 4.41 -1.91
CA ALA A 84 62.13 4.48 -0.76
C ALA A 84 60.81 5.18 -1.14
N LEU A 85 60.89 6.29 -1.90
CA LEU A 85 59.73 7.04 -2.35
C LEU A 85 58.87 6.23 -3.35
N GLN A 86 59.50 5.48 -4.26
CA GLN A 86 58.78 4.56 -5.16
C GLN A 86 58.04 3.47 -4.40
N ARG A 87 58.64 2.89 -3.37
CA ARG A 87 57.97 1.91 -2.50
C ARG A 87 56.77 2.52 -1.78
N GLN A 88 56.92 3.75 -1.27
CA GLN A 88 55.83 4.46 -0.61
C GLN A 88 54.66 4.79 -1.56
N LEU A 89 54.96 5.20 -2.80
CA LEU A 89 53.94 5.41 -3.83
C LEU A 89 53.22 4.13 -4.25
N GLN A 90 53.94 3.00 -4.31
CA GLN A 90 53.32 1.69 -4.56
C GLN A 90 52.39 1.28 -3.42
N GLN A 91 52.80 1.49 -2.16
CA GLN A 91 51.95 1.22 -1.00
C GLN A 91 50.67 2.08 -1.02
N LEU A 92 50.81 3.40 -1.25
CA LEU A 92 49.66 4.30 -1.36
C LEU A 92 48.70 3.93 -2.49
N ARG A 93 49.23 3.47 -3.64
CA ARG A 93 48.38 2.97 -4.75
C ARG A 93 47.63 1.71 -4.34
N GLN A 94 48.29 0.75 -3.69
CA GLN A 94 47.64 -0.47 -3.22
C GLN A 94 46.55 -0.17 -2.18
N GLU A 95 46.81 0.74 -1.24
CA GLU A 95 45.83 1.18 -0.25
C GLU A 95 44.63 1.88 -0.91
N HIS A 96 44.89 2.75 -1.89
CA HIS A 96 43.84 3.44 -2.63
C HIS A 96 42.98 2.47 -3.45
N ASP A 97 43.60 1.53 -4.16
CA ASP A 97 42.89 0.51 -4.93
C ASP A 97 42.08 -0.42 -4.02
N ALA A 98 42.62 -0.78 -2.85
CA ALA A 98 41.91 -1.51 -1.81
C ALA A 98 40.68 -0.72 -1.31
N ALA A 99 40.84 0.56 -0.99
CA ALA A 99 39.75 1.43 -0.56
C ALA A 99 38.65 1.57 -1.63
N LEU A 100 39.03 1.73 -2.92
CA LEU A 100 38.07 1.77 -4.03
C LEU A 100 37.32 0.46 -4.20
N SER A 101 38.02 -0.68 -4.09
CA SER A 101 37.38 -2.00 -4.18
C SER A 101 36.36 -2.22 -3.04
N GLN A 102 36.70 -1.76 -1.83
CA GLN A 102 35.82 -1.83 -0.67
C GLN A 102 34.62 -0.89 -0.81
N GLN A 103 34.81 0.30 -1.37
CA GLN A 103 33.71 1.22 -1.65
C GLN A 103 32.75 0.64 -2.68
N ARG A 104 33.26 0.02 -3.75
CA ARG A 104 32.43 -0.64 -4.77
C ARG A 104 31.64 -1.81 -4.20
N SER A 105 32.24 -2.64 -3.36
CA SER A 105 31.53 -3.76 -2.73
C SER A 105 30.42 -3.28 -1.79
N GLN A 106 30.65 -2.21 -1.03
CA GLN A 106 29.61 -1.59 -0.21
C GLN A 106 28.48 -1.00 -1.05
N GLN A 107 28.78 -0.31 -2.15
CA GLN A 107 27.76 0.22 -3.06
C GLN A 107 26.92 -0.89 -3.70
N GLN A 108 27.55 -1.99 -4.12
CA GLN A 108 26.82 -3.16 -4.65
C GLN A 108 25.92 -3.79 -3.59
N ALA A 109 26.41 -3.96 -2.36
CA ALA A 109 25.61 -4.48 -1.26
C ALA A 109 24.41 -3.58 -0.94
N GLN A 110 24.59 -2.25 -0.95
CA GLN A 110 23.51 -1.28 -0.75
C GLN A 110 22.47 -1.35 -1.88
N GLN A 111 22.90 -1.46 -3.13
CA GLN A 111 21.98 -1.61 -4.27
C GLN A 111 21.16 -2.90 -4.17
N GLN A 112 21.80 -4.02 -3.81
CA GLN A 112 21.10 -5.29 -3.60
C GLN A 112 20.11 -5.22 -2.43
N ALA A 113 20.50 -4.58 -1.32
CA ALA A 113 19.61 -4.37 -0.18
C ALA A 113 18.40 -3.49 -0.56
N ALA A 114 18.62 -2.42 -1.33
CA ALA A 114 17.55 -1.56 -1.82
C ALA A 114 16.59 -2.29 -2.76
N GLN A 115 17.10 -3.15 -3.65
CA GLN A 115 16.28 -3.98 -4.53
C GLN A 115 15.43 -4.98 -3.74
N ARG A 116 16.01 -5.67 -2.75
CA ARG A 116 15.26 -6.57 -1.87
C ARG A 116 14.17 -5.84 -1.10
N ALA A 117 14.48 -4.68 -0.52
CA ALA A 117 13.49 -3.86 0.18
C ALA A 117 12.33 -3.43 -0.74
N ALA A 118 12.61 -3.11 -2.01
CA ALA A 118 11.57 -2.79 -2.99
C ALA A 118 10.68 -4.01 -3.33
N GLN A 119 11.29 -5.19 -3.50
CA GLN A 119 10.56 -6.44 -3.73
C GLN A 119 9.67 -6.80 -2.53
N ASP A 120 10.18 -6.68 -1.31
CA ASP A 120 9.42 -6.93 -0.08
C ASP A 120 8.23 -5.98 0.04
N GLN A 121 8.41 -4.69 -0.27
CA GLN A 121 7.31 -3.72 -0.27
C GLN A 121 6.24 -4.08 -1.31
N GLN A 122 6.63 -4.53 -2.51
CA GLN A 122 5.69 -4.98 -3.53
C GLN A 122 4.93 -6.24 -3.08
N ALA A 123 5.61 -7.21 -2.47
CA ALA A 123 5.00 -8.42 -1.93
C ALA A 123 3.99 -8.10 -0.83
N LEU A 124 4.33 -7.20 0.10
CA LEU A 124 3.42 -6.74 1.15
C LEU A 124 2.20 -6.00 0.56
N ALA A 125 2.40 -5.15 -0.44
CA ALA A 125 1.31 -4.45 -1.10
C ALA A 125 0.36 -5.43 -1.82
N ALA A 126 0.90 -6.45 -2.49
CA ALA A 126 0.11 -7.50 -3.13
C ALA A 126 -0.70 -8.31 -2.11
N GLN A 127 -0.10 -8.71 -0.99
CA GLN A 127 -0.81 -9.41 0.09
C GLN A 127 -1.93 -8.55 0.68
N GLN A 128 -1.68 -7.25 0.91
CA GLN A 128 -2.71 -6.35 1.39
C GLN A 128 -3.86 -6.18 0.39
N ALA A 129 -3.57 -6.13 -0.91
CA ALA A 129 -4.60 -6.08 -1.95
C ALA A 129 -5.45 -7.35 -1.95
N GLN A 130 -4.84 -8.53 -1.84
CA GLN A 130 -5.55 -9.80 -1.71
C GLN A 130 -6.45 -9.83 -0.48
N LEU A 131 -5.94 -9.43 0.70
CA LEU A 131 -6.76 -9.37 1.92
C LEU A 131 -7.94 -8.40 1.79
N ARG A 132 -7.77 -7.27 1.11
CA ARG A 132 -8.87 -6.34 0.84
C ARG A 132 -9.92 -6.95 -0.08
N GLN A 133 -9.48 -7.65 -1.12
CA GLN A 133 -10.37 -8.34 -2.06
C GLN A 133 -11.18 -9.44 -1.35
N GLU A 134 -10.53 -10.27 -0.54
CA GLU A 134 -11.21 -11.33 0.23
C GLU A 134 -12.20 -10.75 1.25
N ARG A 135 -11.84 -9.65 1.93
CA ARG A 135 -12.77 -8.95 2.82
C ARG A 135 -13.96 -8.35 2.09
N ALA A 136 -13.76 -7.81 0.89
CA ALA A 136 -14.85 -7.29 0.06
C ALA A 136 -15.79 -8.43 -0.35
N ARG A 137 -15.25 -9.52 -0.89
CA ARG A 137 -16.02 -10.73 -1.23
C ARG A 137 -16.82 -11.26 -0.05
N ALA A 138 -16.19 -11.40 1.13
CA ALA A 138 -16.88 -11.87 2.33
C ALA A 138 -18.05 -10.96 2.74
N ARG A 139 -17.89 -9.63 2.61
CA ARG A 139 -18.95 -8.66 2.89
C ARG A 139 -20.08 -8.76 1.87
N ASP A 140 -19.76 -8.87 0.59
CA ASP A 140 -20.74 -8.99 -0.48
C ASP A 140 -21.57 -10.28 -0.32
N CYS A 141 -20.92 -11.38 0.04
CA CYS A 141 -21.61 -12.65 0.31
C CYS A 141 -22.46 -12.61 1.59
N ALA A 142 -21.99 -11.93 2.64
CA ALA A 142 -22.80 -11.69 3.83
C ALA A 142 -24.04 -10.82 3.50
N ALA A 143 -23.90 -9.83 2.63
CA ALA A 143 -25.01 -8.98 2.19
C ALA A 143 -26.02 -9.77 1.34
N ALA A 144 -25.56 -10.58 0.38
CA ALA A 144 -26.40 -11.43 -0.45
C ALA A 144 -27.22 -12.44 0.38
N SER A 145 -26.57 -13.12 1.33
CA SER A 145 -27.28 -14.04 2.23
C SER A 145 -28.31 -13.31 3.10
N ALA A 146 -27.98 -12.13 3.65
CA ALA A 146 -28.93 -11.33 4.41
C ALA A 146 -30.14 -10.88 3.56
N ALA A 147 -29.92 -10.50 2.29
CA ALA A 147 -30.98 -10.12 1.36
C ALA A 147 -31.88 -11.30 0.97
N LEU A 148 -31.31 -12.50 0.81
CA LEU A 148 -32.06 -13.74 0.62
C LEU A 148 -32.98 -14.03 1.82
N TYR A 149 -32.43 -13.97 3.04
CA TYR A 149 -33.23 -14.17 4.26
C TYR A 149 -34.34 -13.11 4.42
N ALA A 150 -34.04 -11.85 4.09
CA ALA A 150 -35.04 -10.78 4.13
C ALA A 150 -36.20 -11.06 3.13
N SER A 151 -35.86 -11.44 1.90
CA SER A 151 -36.85 -11.78 0.86
C SER A 151 -37.70 -13.00 1.25
N ALA A 152 -37.07 -14.04 1.81
CA ALA A 152 -37.78 -15.20 2.33
C ALA A 152 -38.74 -14.85 3.48
N ARG A 153 -38.34 -13.92 4.36
CA ARG A 153 -39.21 -13.41 5.44
C ARG A 153 -40.39 -12.59 4.91
N GLU A 154 -40.19 -11.78 3.88
CA GLU A 154 -41.28 -11.04 3.24
C GLU A 154 -42.31 -12.00 2.63
N LEU A 155 -41.86 -13.04 1.93
CA LEU A 155 -42.74 -14.07 1.39
C LEU A 155 -43.47 -14.82 2.51
N ALA A 156 -42.76 -15.25 3.56
CA ALA A 156 -43.38 -15.92 4.70
C ALA A 156 -44.39 -15.02 5.44
N ALA A 157 -44.14 -13.72 5.53
CA ALA A 157 -45.07 -12.75 6.11
C ALA A 157 -46.35 -12.63 5.27
N LEU A 158 -46.23 -12.62 3.94
CA LEU A 158 -47.40 -12.63 3.03
C LEU A 158 -48.27 -13.88 3.27
N TYR A 159 -47.67 -15.06 3.39
CA TYR A 159 -48.40 -16.30 3.68
C TYR A 159 -48.95 -16.40 5.11
N ARG A 160 -48.47 -15.57 6.04
CA ARG A 160 -49.05 -15.43 7.39
C ARG A 160 -50.17 -14.40 7.47
N ASP A 161 -50.31 -13.52 6.47
CA ASP A 161 -51.35 -12.50 6.48
C ASP A 161 -52.75 -13.15 6.35
N PRO A 162 -53.65 -12.99 7.34
CA PRO A 162 -55.00 -13.54 7.28
C PRO A 162 -55.81 -13.03 6.08
N ALA A 163 -55.52 -11.86 5.52
CA ALA A 163 -56.14 -11.38 4.29
C ALA A 163 -55.70 -12.20 3.07
N PHE A 164 -54.43 -12.56 3.00
CA PHE A 164 -53.87 -13.39 1.93
C PHE A 164 -54.31 -14.86 2.08
N VAL A 165 -54.30 -15.42 3.30
CA VAL A 165 -54.78 -16.78 3.56
C VAL A 165 -56.25 -16.96 3.19
N ARG A 166 -57.11 -15.98 3.51
CA ARG A 166 -58.53 -16.01 3.10
C ARG A 166 -58.67 -15.99 1.57
N PHE A 167 -57.86 -15.21 0.88
CA PHE A 167 -57.83 -15.15 -0.59
C PHE A 167 -57.40 -16.50 -1.22
N VAL A 168 -56.36 -17.14 -0.69
CA VAL A 168 -55.92 -18.46 -1.15
C VAL A 168 -57.01 -19.51 -0.88
N ARG A 169 -57.60 -19.52 0.32
CA ARG A 169 -58.69 -20.46 0.66
C ARG A 169 -59.95 -20.25 -0.17
N SER A 170 -60.26 -19.01 -0.56
CA SER A 170 -61.39 -18.71 -1.44
C SER A 170 -61.10 -18.99 -2.92
N HIS A 171 -59.93 -19.57 -3.26
CA HIS A 171 -59.49 -19.83 -4.63
C HIS A 171 -59.48 -18.56 -5.51
N GLY A 172 -59.16 -17.41 -4.90
CA GLY A 172 -59.16 -16.13 -5.61
C GLY A 172 -60.56 -15.63 -5.99
N ARG A 173 -61.63 -16.11 -5.33
CA ARG A 173 -62.98 -15.52 -5.41
C ARG A 173 -63.00 -14.17 -4.70
N GLU A 174 -62.36 -13.17 -5.31
CA GLU A 174 -62.57 -11.78 -4.98
C GLU A 174 -63.60 -11.20 -5.96
N LEU A 175 -64.54 -10.40 -5.43
CA LEU A 175 -65.59 -9.74 -6.20
C LEU A 175 -65.03 -8.78 -7.28
N PHE A 176 -63.73 -8.44 -7.21
CA PHE A 176 -63.05 -7.54 -8.14
C PHE A 176 -61.77 -8.21 -8.68
N GLY A 177 -61.73 -8.52 -9.98
CA GLY A 177 -60.61 -9.21 -10.63
C GLY A 177 -59.25 -8.50 -10.53
N MET A 178 -59.24 -7.17 -10.34
CA MET A 178 -58.01 -6.38 -10.18
C MET A 178 -57.23 -6.72 -8.90
N ALA A 179 -57.95 -7.02 -7.81
CA ALA A 179 -57.31 -7.36 -6.54
C ALA A 179 -56.60 -8.72 -6.62
N ARG A 180 -57.21 -9.69 -7.32
CA ARG A 180 -56.60 -10.98 -7.62
C ARG A 180 -55.29 -10.83 -8.40
N VAL A 181 -55.33 -10.11 -9.53
CA VAL A 181 -54.15 -9.88 -10.38
C VAL A 181 -53.04 -9.17 -9.59
N THR A 182 -53.39 -8.20 -8.75
CA THR A 182 -52.41 -7.49 -7.90
C THR A 182 -51.72 -8.44 -6.92
N ARG A 183 -52.45 -9.36 -6.30
CA ARG A 183 -51.89 -10.34 -5.37
C ARG A 183 -51.03 -11.39 -6.07
N GLU A 184 -51.50 -11.91 -7.22
CA GLU A 184 -50.74 -12.87 -8.03
C GLU A 184 -49.42 -12.24 -8.53
N ASN A 185 -49.47 -11.01 -9.05
CA ASN A 185 -48.28 -10.26 -9.45
C ASN A 185 -47.33 -10.00 -8.27
N ARG A 186 -47.87 -9.74 -7.07
CA ARG A 186 -47.05 -9.52 -5.88
C ARG A 186 -46.31 -10.78 -5.44
N VAL A 187 -46.97 -11.94 -5.47
CA VAL A 187 -46.33 -13.23 -5.20
C VAL A 187 -45.25 -13.49 -6.23
N ARG A 188 -45.57 -13.33 -7.52
CA ARG A 188 -44.62 -13.56 -8.60
C ARG A 188 -43.38 -12.69 -8.49
N GLN A 189 -43.56 -11.40 -8.19
CA GLN A 189 -42.46 -10.47 -7.97
C GLN A 189 -41.55 -10.90 -6.81
N LEU A 190 -42.13 -11.42 -5.72
CA LEU A 190 -41.35 -11.90 -4.57
C LEU A 190 -40.61 -13.20 -4.89
N GLU A 191 -41.24 -14.12 -5.64
CA GLU A 191 -40.62 -15.35 -6.11
C GLU A 191 -39.44 -15.07 -7.07
N ASP A 192 -39.64 -14.19 -8.04
CA ASP A 192 -38.60 -13.79 -8.99
C ASP A 192 -37.41 -13.15 -8.25
N ARG A 193 -37.69 -12.27 -7.27
CA ARG A 193 -36.66 -11.66 -6.43
C ARG A 193 -35.93 -12.70 -5.58
N LEU A 194 -36.64 -13.67 -5.01
CA LEU A 194 -36.05 -14.73 -4.20
C LEU A 194 -35.10 -15.59 -5.06
N ALA A 195 -35.51 -15.95 -6.27
CA ALA A 195 -34.69 -16.71 -7.20
C ALA A 195 -33.43 -15.94 -7.61
N GLU A 196 -33.53 -14.63 -7.86
CA GLU A 196 -32.38 -13.78 -8.15
C GLU A 196 -31.39 -13.72 -6.98
N GLN A 197 -31.90 -13.52 -5.75
CA GLN A 197 -31.06 -13.45 -4.55
C GLN A 197 -30.43 -14.82 -4.20
N ASP A 198 -31.13 -15.92 -4.46
CA ASP A 198 -30.61 -17.27 -4.27
C ASP A 198 -29.47 -17.56 -5.25
N ALA A 199 -29.62 -17.19 -6.53
CA ALA A 199 -28.55 -17.30 -7.51
C ALA A 199 -27.31 -16.48 -7.11
N GLN A 200 -27.51 -15.26 -6.61
CA GLN A 200 -26.42 -14.41 -6.11
C GLN A 200 -25.73 -15.02 -4.88
N ALA A 201 -26.49 -15.57 -3.94
CA ALA A 201 -25.94 -16.25 -2.76
C ALA A 201 -25.17 -17.53 -3.12
N GLN A 202 -25.65 -18.31 -4.09
CA GLN A 202 -24.98 -19.52 -4.57
C GLN A 202 -23.68 -19.21 -5.32
N ALA A 203 -23.65 -18.15 -6.13
CA ALA A 203 -22.43 -17.68 -6.80
C ALA A 203 -21.32 -17.32 -5.79
N CYS A 204 -21.72 -16.87 -4.61
CA CYS A 204 -20.84 -16.57 -3.49
C CYS A 204 -20.33 -17.80 -2.71
N ALA A 205 -21.08 -18.91 -2.73
CA ALA A 205 -20.72 -20.15 -2.04
C ALA A 205 -19.76 -21.05 -2.86
N ALA A 206 -19.56 -20.74 -4.14
CA ALA A 206 -18.59 -21.44 -4.98
C ALA A 206 -17.17 -21.23 -4.43
N PRO A 207 -16.37 -22.30 -4.23
CA PRO A 207 -15.02 -22.15 -3.75
C PRO A 207 -14.22 -21.30 -4.75
N ALA A 208 -13.55 -20.26 -4.25
CA ALA A 208 -12.62 -19.49 -5.06
C ALA A 208 -11.56 -20.44 -5.66
N PRO A 209 -11.21 -20.30 -6.95
CA PRO A 209 -10.17 -21.12 -7.54
C PRO A 209 -8.87 -20.95 -6.72
N PRO A 210 -8.10 -22.04 -6.52
CA PRO A 210 -6.88 -21.98 -5.74
C PRO A 210 -5.96 -20.91 -6.32
N LEU A 211 -5.48 -20.01 -5.46
CA LEU A 211 -4.54 -18.97 -5.87
C LEU A 211 -3.30 -19.65 -6.47
N PRO A 212 -2.76 -19.12 -7.58
CA PRO A 212 -1.46 -19.56 -8.06
C PRO A 212 -0.45 -19.26 -6.95
N ILE A 213 0.09 -20.32 -6.35
CA ILE A 213 1.26 -20.23 -5.48
C ILE A 213 2.38 -19.76 -6.40
N ALA A 214 2.60 -18.45 -6.47
CA ALA A 214 3.81 -17.92 -7.08
C ALA A 214 4.96 -18.53 -6.27
N ALA A 215 5.72 -19.39 -6.94
CA ALA A 215 6.79 -20.20 -6.39
C ALA A 215 7.67 -19.40 -5.41
N GLN A 216 7.47 -19.65 -4.12
CA GLN A 216 8.51 -19.47 -3.10
C GLN A 216 9.41 -20.71 -3.14
N GLN A 217 10.08 -20.91 -4.27
CA GLN A 217 11.18 -21.88 -4.39
C GLN A 217 12.21 -21.21 -5.27
N ASP A 218 12.98 -20.30 -4.68
CA ASP A 218 14.36 -19.99 -5.08
C ASP A 218 14.93 -18.99 -4.06
N ALA A 219 15.56 -19.53 -3.02
CA ALA A 219 16.69 -18.94 -2.28
C ALA A 219 16.79 -19.57 -0.87
N ALA A 220 17.31 -20.79 -0.80
CA ALA A 220 18.10 -21.23 0.35
C ALA A 220 19.43 -21.78 -0.21
N PRO A 221 20.55 -21.51 0.46
CA PRO A 221 21.90 -21.46 -0.13
C PRO A 221 22.45 -22.81 -0.62
#